data_AF-A0A920TK71-F1
#
_entry.id   AF-A0A920TK71-F1
#
_cell.length_a   1.000
_cell.length_b   1.000
_cell.length_c   1.000
_cell.angle_alpha   90.00
_cell.angle_beta   90.00
_cell.angle_gamma   90.00
#
_symmetry.space_group_name_H-M   'P 1'
#
loop_
_entity.id
_entity.type
_entity.pdbx_description
1 polymer ?
#
loop_
_entity_poly.entity_id
_entity_poly.type
_entity_poly.pdbx_seq_one_letter_code
_entity_poly.pdbx_strand_id
1 'polypeptide(L)' 'MRKIYLALIFFFFFKSARYLWDTNGLPIRQGVHIEWQRTVCPGDPGSMFFVWSDTRYGSRNVFAQKVVSLLGPYCGVRG' A
#
# COMPACT_ATOMS: atom_id res chain seq x y z
N MET A 1 -29.47 -2.43 -34.83
CA MET A 1 -28.45 -3.51 -34.80
C MET A 1 -27.04 -2.98 -34.47
N ARG A 2 -26.41 -2.09 -35.27
CA ARG A 2 -25.02 -1.61 -35.03
C ARG A 2 -24.76 -0.90 -33.68
N LYS A 3 -25.75 -0.15 -33.16
CA LYS A 3 -25.62 0.59 -31.89
C LYS A 3 -25.59 -0.31 -30.64
N ILE A 4 -26.16 -1.52 -30.73
CA ILE A 4 -26.18 -2.49 -29.61
C ILE A 4 -24.77 -3.05 -29.39
N TYR A 5 -24.02 -3.35 -30.44
CA TYR A 5 -22.64 -3.82 -30.33
C TYR A 5 -21.71 -2.79 -29.67
N LEU A 6 -21.92 -1.49 -29.95
CA LEU A 6 -21.16 -0.41 -29.30
C LEU A 6 -21.48 -0.30 -27.80
N ALA A 7 -22.75 -0.46 -27.42
CA ALA A 7 -23.16 -0.47 -26.02
C ALA A 7 -22.59 -1.69 -25.26
N LEU A 8 -22.54 -2.86 -25.91
CA LEU A 8 -21.97 -4.09 -25.34
C LEU A 8 -20.44 -3.99 -25.14
N ILE A 9 -19.73 -3.37 -26.09
CA ILE A 9 -18.29 -3.12 -25.97
C ILE A 9 -18.02 -2.17 -24.79
N PHE A 10 -18.76 -1.07 -24.69
CA PHE A 10 -18.60 -0.11 -23.58
C PHE A 10 -18.82 -0.75 -22.21
N PHE A 11 -19.82 -1.63 -22.07
CA PHE A 11 -20.10 -2.36 -20.83
C PHE A 11 -18.99 -3.35 -20.45
N PHE A 12 -18.32 -3.98 -21.44
CA PHE A 12 -17.23 -4.92 -21.19
C PHE A 12 -15.92 -4.24 -20.75
N PHE A 13 -15.74 -2.96 -21.10
CA PHE A 13 -14.60 -2.15 -20.67
C PHE A 13 -14.72 -1.57 -19.25
N PHE A 14 -15.89 -1.68 -18.60
CA PHE A 14 -16.02 -1.41 -17.16
C PHE A 14 -15.42 -2.56 -16.34
N LYS A 15 -14.10 -2.72 -16.43
CA LYS A 15 -13.34 -3.49 -15.45
C LYS A 15 -13.23 -2.63 -14.19
N SER A 16 -13.88 -3.06 -13.11
CA SER A 16 -13.63 -2.47 -11.80
C SER A 16 -12.23 -2.87 -11.33
N ALA A 17 -11.41 -1.86 -11.01
CA ALA A 17 -10.17 -2.10 -10.27
C ALA A 17 -10.56 -2.49 -8.84
N ARG A 18 -10.42 -3.77 -8.50
CA ARG A 18 -10.64 -4.24 -7.13
C ARG A 18 -9.34 -4.11 -6.37
N TYR A 19 -9.32 -3.29 -5.32
CA TYR A 19 -8.24 -3.30 -4.35
C TYR A 19 -8.12 -4.71 -3.76
N LEU A 20 -6.92 -5.29 -3.81
CA LEU A 20 -6.63 -6.59 -3.21
C LEU A 20 -6.44 -6.50 -1.69
N TRP A 21 -6.28 -5.29 -1.16
CA TRP A 21 -6.20 -5.02 0.27
C TRP A 21 -7.52 -4.47 0.82
N ASP A 22 -7.74 -4.71 2.11
CA ASP A 22 -8.84 -4.10 2.85
C ASP A 22 -8.76 -2.57 2.74
N THR A 23 -9.90 -1.89 2.80
CA THR A 23 -10.03 -0.42 2.75
C THR A 23 -9.11 0.30 3.75
N ASN A 24 -8.75 -0.37 4.84
CA ASN A 24 -7.87 0.17 5.88
C ASN A 24 -6.38 -0.20 5.72
N GLY A 25 -6.01 -0.94 4.66
CA GLY A 25 -4.65 -1.43 4.41
C GLY A 25 -4.14 -2.37 5.51
N LEU A 26 -2.90 -2.84 5.38
CA LEU A 26 -2.21 -3.53 6.47
C LEU A 26 -1.39 -2.51 7.27
N PRO A 27 -1.54 -2.42 8.60
CA PRO A 27 -0.76 -1.51 9.42
C PRO A 27 0.69 -1.98 9.50
N ILE A 28 1.64 -1.10 9.18
CA ILE A 28 3.09 -1.36 9.35
C ILE A 28 3.44 -1.40 10.83
N ARG A 29 2.79 -0.55 11.63
CA ARG A 29 3.05 -0.40 13.04
C ARG A 29 1.74 -0.26 13.81
N GLN A 30 1.66 -0.94 14.94
CA GLN A 30 0.57 -0.81 15.91
C GLN A 30 1.18 -0.44 17.26
N GLY A 31 0.85 0.75 17.78
CA GLY A 31 1.33 1.21 19.08
C GLY A 31 0.81 2.59 19.46
N VAL A 32 1.00 2.99 20.72
CA VAL A 32 0.50 4.28 21.26
C VAL A 32 1.57 5.37 21.34
N HIS A 33 2.83 5.02 21.09
CA HIS A 33 3.95 5.96 21.17
C HIS A 33 3.97 6.95 20.00
N ILE A 34 4.54 8.14 20.23
CA ILE A 34 4.62 9.24 19.27
C ILE A 34 5.53 8.85 18.10
N GLU A 35 5.02 9.04 16.89
CA GLU A 35 5.75 8.87 15.64
C GLU A 35 6.24 10.22 15.11
N TRP A 36 7.48 10.23 14.63
CA TRP A 36 8.11 11.38 13.99
C TRP A 36 8.75 10.95 12.68
N GLN A 37 8.49 11.70 11.61
CA GLN A 37 9.12 11.57 10.29
C GLN A 37 9.02 10.15 9.69
N ARG A 38 8.19 10.01 8.65
CA ARG A 38 8.06 8.77 7.87
C ARG A 38 8.59 8.97 6.46
N THR A 39 9.37 8.01 5.99
CA THR A 39 9.86 7.99 4.61
C THR A 39 9.78 6.58 4.04
N VAL A 40 9.67 6.51 2.72
CA VAL A 40 9.65 5.26 1.97
C VAL A 40 10.75 5.32 0.93
N CYS A 41 11.54 4.27 0.80
CA CYS A 41 12.46 4.10 -0.31
C CYS A 41 12.15 2.82 -1.09
N PRO A 42 12.31 2.83 -2.42
CA PRO A 42 12.15 1.64 -3.23
C PRO A 42 13.25 0.62 -2.87
N GLY A 43 12.88 -0.65 -2.82
CA GLY A 43 13.81 -1.77 -2.73
C GLY A 43 13.95 -2.47 -4.07
N ASP A 44 14.24 -3.77 -4.04
CA ASP A 44 14.16 -4.66 -5.20
C ASP A 44 12.75 -4.64 -5.81
N PRO A 45 12.57 -5.03 -7.09
CA PRO A 45 11.25 -5.09 -7.72
C PRO A 45 10.22 -5.83 -6.85
N GLY A 46 9.10 -5.15 -6.58
CA GLY A 46 8.06 -5.66 -5.69
C GLY A 46 8.34 -5.48 -4.20
N SER A 47 9.34 -4.68 -3.81
CA SER A 47 9.62 -4.37 -2.42
C SER A 47 9.87 -2.88 -2.16
N MET A 48 9.66 -2.48 -0.92
CA MET A 48 9.93 -1.13 -0.43
C MET A 48 10.39 -1.21 1.02
N PHE A 49 11.17 -0.22 1.46
CA PHE A 49 11.48 -0.04 2.87
C PHE A 49 10.68 1.12 3.42
N PHE A 50 10.00 0.89 4.53
CA PHE A 50 9.33 1.91 5.31
C PHE A 50 10.19 2.25 6.52
N VAL A 51 10.53 3.52 6.70
CA VAL A 51 11.39 3.98 7.79
C VAL A 51 10.66 5.04 8.59
N TRP A 52 10.68 4.92 9.91
CA TRP A 52 10.03 5.84 10.83
C TRP A 52 10.86 5.99 12.10
N SER A 53 10.54 7.00 12.90
CA SER A 53 11.11 7.15 14.23
C SER A 53 10.04 7.19 15.31
N ASP A 54 10.24 6.43 16.39
CA ASP A 54 9.32 6.42 17.53
C ASP A 54 10.03 6.25 18.87
N THR A 55 9.27 6.41 19.96
CA THR A 55 9.74 6.34 21.36
C THR A 55 9.27 5.10 22.10
N ARG A 56 9.03 3.97 21.41
CA ARG A 56 8.50 2.75 22.07
C ARG A 56 9.39 2.20 23.19
N TYR A 57 10.66 2.59 23.20
CA TYR A 57 11.65 2.21 24.21
C TYR A 57 12.15 3.42 25.04
N GLY A 58 11.28 4.42 25.27
CA GLY A 58 11.57 5.59 26.10
C GLY A 58 12.31 6.72 25.37
N SER A 59 13.37 6.40 24.64
CA SER A 59 14.10 7.36 23.79
C SER A 59 13.68 7.26 22.32
N ARG A 60 13.88 8.34 21.55
CA ARG A 60 13.61 8.37 20.10
C ARG A 60 14.62 7.47 19.38
N ASN A 61 14.11 6.44 18.72
CA ASN A 61 14.89 5.50 17.91
C ASN A 61 14.39 5.49 16.46
N VAL A 62 15.21 4.99 15.53
CA VAL A 62 14.86 4.83 14.11
C VAL A 62 14.61 3.35 13.82
N PHE A 63 13.52 3.07 13.13
CA PHE A 63 13.09 1.73 12.76
C PHE A 63 12.86 1.64 11.26
N ALA A 64 13.07 0.45 10.70
CA ALA A 64 12.83 0.18 9.30
C ALA A 64 12.17 -1.19 9.11
N GLN A 65 11.24 -1.29 8.17
CA GLN A 65 10.59 -2.54 7.77
C GLN A 65 10.62 -2.69 6.26
N LYS A 66 11.16 -3.82 5.76
CA LYS A 66 11.04 -4.21 4.35
C LYS A 66 9.64 -4.79 4.14
N VAL A 67 8.90 -4.22 3.19
CA VAL A 67 7.60 -4.70 2.75
C VAL A 67 7.77 -5.32 1.37
N VAL A 68 7.20 -6.51 1.17
CA VAL A 68 7.29 -7.27 -0.07
C VAL A 68 5.87 -7.50 -0.59
N SER A 69 5.65 -7.20 -1.87
CA SER A 69 4.45 -7.54 -2.61
C SER A 69 4.70 -8.81 -3.42
N LEU A 70 3.94 -9.87 -3.14
CA LEU A 70 4.09 -11.16 -3.80
C LEU A 70 3.44 -11.22 -5.20
N LEU A 71 2.59 -10.24 -5.58
CA LEU A 71 1.73 -10.35 -6.78
C LEU A 71 1.60 -9.05 -7.62
N GLY A 72 2.54 -8.11 -7.56
CA GLY A 72 2.55 -6.92 -8.44
C GLY A 72 2.71 -5.59 -7.70
N PRO A 73 2.69 -4.43 -8.40
CA PRO A 73 3.22 -3.15 -7.90
C PRO A 73 2.41 -2.48 -6.78
N TYR A 74 1.42 -3.17 -6.24
CA TYR A 74 0.44 -2.58 -5.35
C TYR A 74 0.40 -3.32 -4.01
N CYS A 75 1.31 -2.98 -3.10
CA CYS A 75 1.06 -3.19 -1.67
C CYS A 75 0.62 -1.85 -1.05
N GLY A 76 -0.64 -1.75 -0.66
CA GLY A 76 -1.15 -0.61 0.10
C GLY A 76 -0.74 -0.75 1.57
N VAL A 77 0.26 0.03 1.99
CA VAL A 77 0.80 -0.03 3.35
C VAL A 77 0.59 1.33 4.02
N ARG A 78 0.02 1.34 5.23
CA ARG A 78 -0.27 2.56 5.98
C ARG A 78 0.75 2.74 7.10
N GLY A 79 1.41 3.91 7.09
CA GLY A 79 2.17 4.46 8.22
C GLY A 79 1.24 5.10 9.24
#